data_AF-A0AAE7BEU0-F1
#
_entry.id   AF-A0AAE7BEU0-F1
#
_cell.length_a   1.000
_cell.length_b   1.000
_cell.length_c   1.000
_cell.angle_alpha   90.00
_cell.angle_beta   90.00
_cell.angle_gamma   90.00
#
_symmetry.space_group_name_H-M   'P 1'
#
loop_
_entity.id
_entity.type
_entity.pdbx_description
1 polymer ?
#
loop_
_entity_poly.entity_id
_entity_poly.type
_entity_poly.pdbx_seq_one_letter_code
_entity_poly.pdbx_strand_id
1 'polypeptide(L)'
;MEYIIALILSTIFTLIFIFFKRKNSSVLKPKVVKKEEIVEAYKLELLSLLAEFENDKEKQLQEKLKFLKRVNYELSMNIFFDENEAKELIQELVRLGK
;
A
#
# COMPACT_ATOMS: atom_id res chain seq x y z
N MET A 1 35.21 35.24 24.34
CA MET A 1 33.74 35.35 24.33
C MET A 1 33.17 34.96 22.98
N GLU A 2 33.59 35.60 21.88
CA GLU A 2 33.09 35.35 20.51
C GLU A 2 33.32 33.91 20.02
N TYR A 3 34.50 33.33 20.29
CA TYR A 3 34.80 31.94 19.91
C TYR A 3 33.93 30.90 20.63
N ILE A 4 33.56 31.17 21.89
CA ILE A 4 32.67 30.28 22.67
C ILE A 4 31.26 30.34 22.09
N ILE A 5 30.79 31.53 21.74
CA ILE A 5 29.48 31.73 21.10
C ILE A 5 29.44 31.04 19.73
N ALA A 6 30.49 31.17 18.91
CA ALA A 6 30.59 30.50 17.61
C ALA A 6 30.57 28.96 17.74
N LEU A 7 31.22 28.42 18.77
CA LEU A 7 31.27 26.97 19.02
C LEU A 7 29.90 26.42 19.45
N ILE A 8 29.17 27.17 20.28
CA ILE A 8 27.80 26.83 20.68
C ILE A 8 26.84 26.86 19.47
N LEU A 9 26.91 27.90 18.65
CA LEU A 9 26.10 28.03 17.43
C LEU A 9 26.38 26.90 16.43
N SER A 10 27.65 26.55 16.22
CA SER A 10 28.05 25.44 15.36
C SER A 10 27.51 24.10 15.86
N THR A 11 27.57 23.87 17.18
CA THR A 11 27.03 22.65 17.80
C THR A 11 25.52 22.55 17.63
N ILE A 12 24.80 23.65 17.87
CA ILE A 12 23.34 23.72 17.70
C ILE A 12 22.95 23.47 16.23
N PHE A 13 23.65 24.09 15.28
CA PHE A 13 23.40 23.91 13.85
C PHE A 13 23.62 22.46 13.42
N THR A 14 24.67 21.81 13.93
CA THR A 14 24.98 20.40 13.63
C THR A 14 23.90 19.47 14.19
N LEU A 15 23.42 19.74 15.41
CA LEU A 15 22.33 18.97 16.02
C LEU A 15 21.02 19.11 15.25
N ILE A 16 20.66 20.33 14.84
CA ILE A 16 19.47 20.60 14.02
C ILE A 16 19.60 19.88 12.67
N PHE A 17 20.75 19.97 12.01
CA PHE A 17 20.99 19.31 10.72
C PHE A 17 20.85 17.79 10.80
N ILE A 18 21.40 17.15 11.84
CA ILE A 18 21.26 15.71 12.08
C ILE A 18 19.79 15.34 12.35
N PHE A 19 19.08 16.15 13.15
CA PHE A 19 17.67 15.91 13.47
C PHE A 19 16.76 15.99 12.23
N PHE A 20 16.99 16.97 11.37
CA PHE A 20 16.28 17.10 10.09
C PHE A 20 16.61 15.97 9.12
N LYS A 21 17.89 15.56 9.02
CA LYS A 21 18.31 14.43 8.17
C LYS A 21 17.68 13.10 8.61
N ARG A 22 17.56 12.88 9.93
CA ARG A 22 16.93 11.67 10.51
C ARG A 22 15.41 11.64 10.33
N LYS A 23 14.74 12.80 10.27
CA LYS A 23 13.30 12.86 9.95
C LYS A 23 13.02 12.55 8.47
N ASN A 24 13.97 12.86 7.58
CA ASN A 24 13.86 12.61 6.14
C ASN A 24 14.35 11.23 5.69
N SER A 25 14.84 10.37 6.59
CA SER A 25 14.86 8.93 6.34
C SER A 25 13.43 8.39 6.51
N SER A 26 12.50 8.90 5.71
CA SER A 26 11.36 8.07 5.35
C SER A 26 11.99 6.88 4.66
N VAL A 27 11.98 5.74 5.35
CA VAL A 27 12.15 4.46 4.71
C VAL A 27 11.02 4.41 3.70
N LEU A 28 11.29 4.90 2.48
CA LEU A 28 10.48 4.65 1.31
C LEU A 28 10.44 3.14 1.25
N LYS A 29 9.38 2.55 1.83
CA LYS A 29 9.16 1.11 1.81
C LYS A 29 9.44 0.69 0.37
N PRO A 30 10.31 -0.31 0.14
CA PRO A 30 10.64 -0.76 -1.20
C PRO A 30 9.35 -0.93 -2.00
N LYS A 31 9.35 -0.54 -3.27
CA LYS A 31 8.17 -0.61 -4.15
C LYS A 31 7.45 -1.97 -4.03
N VAL A 32 8.22 -3.04 -3.82
CA VAL A 32 7.80 -4.42 -3.54
C VAL A 32 6.89 -4.56 -2.31
N VAL A 33 7.27 -3.99 -1.16
CA VAL A 33 6.50 -4.08 0.10
C VAL A 33 5.13 -3.41 -0.03
N LYS A 34 5.04 -2.34 -0.83
CA LYS A 34 3.75 -1.68 -1.10
C LYS A 34 2.84 -2.50 -2.02
N LYS A 35 3.40 -3.28 -2.96
CA LYS A 35 2.60 -4.16 -3.83
C LYS A 35 1.97 -5.28 -3.01
N GLU A 36 2.76 -5.92 -2.15
CA GLU A 36 2.32 -7.02 -1.29
C GLU A 36 1.18 -6.58 -0.34
N GLU A 37 1.32 -5.41 0.28
CA GLU A 37 0.26 -4.83 1.13
C GLU A 37 -1.05 -4.59 0.35
N ILE A 38 -0.96 -4.13 -0.91
CA ILE A 38 -2.14 -3.91 -1.77
C ILE A 38 -2.80 -5.24 -2.15
N VAL A 39 -1.99 -6.25 -2.52
CA VAL A 39 -2.47 -7.59 -2.85
C VAL A 39 -3.20 -8.21 -1.66
N GLU A 40 -2.60 -8.13 -0.46
CA GLU A 40 -3.15 -8.70 0.75
C GLU A 40 -4.45 -8.00 1.18
N ALA A 41 -4.52 -6.66 1.05
CA ALA A 41 -5.73 -5.90 1.29
C ALA A 41 -6.90 -6.35 0.39
N TYR A 42 -6.66 -6.51 -0.91
CA TYR A 42 -7.71 -6.99 -1.83
C TYR A 42 -8.14 -8.43 -1.56
N LYS A 43 -7.22 -9.30 -1.14
CA LYS A 43 -7.54 -10.67 -0.73
C LYS A 43 -8.44 -10.69 0.50
N LEU A 44 -8.12 -9.88 1.52
CA LEU A 44 -8.92 -9.76 2.73
C LEU A 44 -10.30 -9.17 2.45
N GLU A 45 -10.40 -8.13 1.62
CA GLU A 45 -11.68 -7.52 1.23
C GLU A 45 -12.57 -8.54 0.50
N LEU A 46 -11.99 -9.33 -0.42
CA LEU A 46 -12.70 -10.40 -1.11
C LEU A 46 -13.21 -11.47 -0.14
N LEU A 47 -12.37 -11.95 0.78
CA LEU A 47 -12.76 -12.97 1.76
C LEU A 47 -13.84 -12.46 2.71
N SER A 48 -13.74 -11.20 3.16
CA SER A 48 -14.77 -10.57 3.97
C SER A 48 -16.11 -10.48 3.24
N LEU A 49 -16.09 -10.10 1.96
CA LEU A 49 -17.29 -10.02 1.12
C LEU A 49 -17.90 -11.41 0.90
N LEU A 50 -17.08 -12.44 0.68
CA LEU A 50 -17.56 -13.82 0.57
C LEU A 50 -18.18 -14.31 1.87
N ALA A 51 -17.60 -14.00 3.03
CA ALA A 51 -18.13 -14.35 4.33
C ALA A 51 -19.46 -13.63 4.63
N GLU A 52 -19.57 -12.35 4.27
CA GLU A 52 -20.78 -11.54 4.48
C GLU A 52 -21.99 -12.11 3.73
N PHE A 53 -21.76 -12.64 2.51
CA PHE A 53 -22.81 -13.20 1.67
C PHE A 53 -22.80 -14.74 1.60
N GLU A 54 -22.18 -15.44 2.55
CA GLU A 54 -22.10 -16.91 2.56
C GLU A 54 -23.49 -17.59 2.51
N ASN A 55 -24.49 -16.94 3.11
CA ASN A 55 -25.86 -17.43 3.18
C ASN A 55 -26.69 -17.17 1.89
N ASP A 56 -26.21 -16.33 0.97
CA ASP A 56 -26.90 -15.96 -0.27
C ASP A 56 -25.94 -16.04 -1.45
N LYS A 57 -25.86 -17.22 -2.07
CA LYS A 57 -24.93 -17.50 -3.17
C LYS A 57 -25.16 -16.62 -4.40
N GLU A 58 -26.40 -16.20 -4.66
CA GLU A 58 -26.71 -15.39 -5.83
C GLU A 58 -26.22 -13.95 -5.63
N LYS A 59 -26.47 -13.39 -4.44
CA LYS A 59 -25.97 -12.08 -4.04
C LYS A 59 -24.45 -12.06 -3.86
N GLN A 60 -23.87 -13.14 -3.33
CA GLN A 60 -22.42 -13.33 -3.21
C GLN A 60 -21.74 -13.27 -4.57
N LEU A 61 -22.29 -13.94 -5.59
CA LEU A 61 -21.74 -13.91 -6.94
C LEU A 61 -21.82 -12.51 -7.57
N GLN A 62 -22.95 -11.81 -7.39
CA GLN A 62 -23.12 -10.45 -7.92
C GLN A 62 -22.15 -9.45 -7.29
N GLU A 63 -22.04 -9.44 -5.97
CA GLU A 63 -21.13 -8.54 -5.27
C GLU A 63 -19.66 -8.91 -5.54
N LYS A 64 -19.33 -10.20 -5.68
CA LYS A 64 -18.00 -10.64 -6.14
C LYS A 64 -17.66 -10.08 -7.53
N LEU A 65 -18.58 -10.17 -8.50
CA LEU A 65 -18.36 -9.65 -9.84
C LEU A 65 -18.17 -8.12 -9.84
N LYS A 66 -18.95 -7.41 -9.02
CA LYS A 66 -18.85 -5.97 -8.85
C LYS A 66 -17.53 -5.56 -8.21
N PHE A 67 -17.09 -6.30 -7.18
CA PHE A 67 -15.80 -6.14 -6.55
C PHE A 67 -14.65 -6.31 -7.56
N LEU A 68 -14.63 -7.42 -8.31
CA LEU A 68 -13.58 -7.68 -9.30
C LEU A 68 -13.49 -6.60 -10.38
N LYS A 69 -14.64 -6.05 -10.84
CA LYS A 69 -14.66 -4.93 -11.78
C LYS A 69 -14.05 -3.66 -11.19
N ARG A 70 -14.37 -3.35 -9.93
CA ARG A 70 -13.81 -2.22 -9.20
C ARG A 70 -12.30 -2.39 -9.03
N VAL A 71 -11.84 -3.53 -8.52
CA VAL A 71 -10.41 -3.82 -8.32
C VAL A 71 -9.63 -3.76 -9.63
N ASN A 72 -10.19 -4.27 -10.73
CA ASN A 72 -9.54 -4.18 -12.04
C ASN A 72 -9.32 -2.73 -12.50
N TYR A 73 -10.28 -1.85 -12.23
CA TYR A 73 -10.15 -0.42 -12.52
C TYR A 73 -9.15 0.27 -11.58
N GLU A 74 -9.18 -0.05 -10.29
CA GLU A 74 -8.24 0.52 -9.32
C GLU A 74 -6.79 0.10 -9.59
N LEU A 75 -6.56 -1.18 -9.94
CA LEU A 75 -5.24 -1.72 -10.27
C LEU A 75 -4.69 -1.13 -11.56
N SER A 76 -5.52 -0.93 -12.59
CA SER A 76 -5.06 -0.36 -13.87
C SER A 76 -4.67 1.12 -13.75
N MET A 77 -5.24 1.82 -12.75
CA MET A 77 -4.89 3.21 -12.43
C MET A 77 -3.73 3.31 -11.42
N ASN A 78 -3.26 2.19 -10.87
CA ASN A 78 -2.27 2.17 -9.81
C ASN A 78 -0.84 2.21 -10.36
N ILE A 79 -0.04 3.20 -9.93
CA ILE A 79 1.37 3.38 -10.35
C ILE A 79 2.33 2.24 -9.97
N PHE A 80 1.88 1.34 -9.08
CA PHE A 80 2.67 0.21 -8.59
C PHE A 80 2.49 -1.06 -9.41
N PHE A 81 1.46 -1.16 -10.25
CA PHE A 81 1.16 -2.37 -11.01
C PHE A 81 1.30 -2.13 -12.52
N ASP A 82 1.98 -3.05 -13.20
CA ASP A 82 1.97 -3.12 -14.65
C ASP A 82 0.68 -3.82 -15.15
N GLU A 83 0.31 -3.61 -16.41
CA GLU A 83 -0.92 -4.19 -16.98
C GLU A 83 -0.96 -5.73 -16.87
N ASN A 84 0.21 -6.38 -17.01
CA ASN A 84 0.34 -7.82 -16.86
C ASN A 84 0.19 -8.26 -15.39
N GLU A 85 0.82 -7.54 -14.45
CA GLU A 85 0.71 -7.83 -13.01
C GLU A 85 -0.72 -7.63 -12.50
N ALA A 86 -1.42 -6.60 -12.97
CA ALA A 86 -2.82 -6.36 -12.66
C ALA A 86 -3.71 -7.51 -13.15
N LYS A 87 -3.48 -8.01 -14.38
CA LYS A 87 -4.21 -9.17 -14.91
C LYS A 87 -3.94 -10.44 -14.12
N GLU A 88 -2.69 -10.70 -13.74
CA GLU A 88 -2.33 -11.86 -12.91
C GLU A 88 -3.01 -11.81 -11.53
N LEU A 89 -3.01 -10.64 -10.87
CA LEU A 89 -3.68 -10.46 -9.58
C LEU A 89 -5.20 -10.66 -9.67
N ILE A 90 -5.83 -10.15 -10.72
CA ILE A 90 -7.26 -10.38 -10.96
C ILE A 90 -7.56 -11.87 -11.17
N GLN A 91 -6.71 -12.59 -11.92
CA GLN A 91 -6.85 -14.04 -12.08
C GLN A 91 -6.68 -14.79 -10.75
N GLU A 92 -5.76 -14.34 -9.90
CA GLU A 92 -5.57 -14.90 -8.55
C GLU A 92 -6.81 -14.69 -7.67
N LEU A 93 -7.38 -13.48 -7.65
CA LEU A 93 -8.60 -13.16 -6.91
C LEU A 93 -9.81 -13.97 -7.42
N VAL A 94 -9.93 -14.19 -8.73
CA VAL A 94 -10.99 -15.04 -9.30
C VAL A 94 -10.88 -16.48 -8.80
N ARG A 95 -9.65 -17.02 -8.73
CA ARG A 95 -9.37 -18.39 -8.25
C ARG A 95 -9.59 -18.55 -6.75
N LEU A 96 -9.29 -17.53 -5.96
CA LEU A 96 -9.47 -17.54 -4.50
C LEU A 96 -10.93 -17.64 -4.07
N GLY A 97 -11.85 -17.05 -4.82
CA GLY A 97 -13.28 -17.14 -4.52
C GLY A 97 -13.99 -18.32 -5.20
N LYS A 98 -13.27 -19.37 -5.59
CA LYS A 98 -13.79 -20.55 -6.29
C LYS A 98 -13.86 -21.73 -5.34
#